data_AF-A0A533BDC3-F1
#
_entry.id   AF-A0A533BDC3-F1
#
_cell.length_a   1.000
_cell.length_b   1.000
_cell.length_c   1.000
_cell.angle_alpha   90.00
_cell.angle_beta   90.00
_cell.angle_gamma   90.00
#
_symmetry.space_group_name_H-M   'P 1'
#
loop_
_entity.id
_entity.type
_entity.pdbx_description
1 polymer ?
#
loop_
_entity_poly.entity_id
_entity_poly.type
_entity_poly.pdbx_seq_one_letter_code
_entity_poly.pdbx_strand_id
1 'polypeptide(L)'
;MNHPLMHALAAAALFAILAGSAAAEPMFEGRKKCYNCHKSNGESWDKTAHAKAMESLKVTRGKDKDKAMLKAKLDPKKDYTKDKDCVGCHVDGFGMDGGYVIQEPDKFLTGVGCESCHGAGSDYRKIHRKAGEAFEKSEKTMPRESLVEAGQDFEFVEKCNVCHLNYEGSPWKGVKKPYTPFTPKIDKKYEFDFEKSVRNNKAMHEHFKLAGTFTGQPTPKFHDEFQSKAKPPAKADKVEED
;
A
#
# COMPACT_ATOMS: atom_id res chain seq x y z
N MET A 1 -42.33 -25.69 -40.66
CA MET A 1 -42.76 -25.46 -39.26
C MET A 1 -41.59 -24.84 -38.52
N ASN A 2 -41.73 -23.56 -38.16
CA ASN A 2 -40.73 -22.82 -37.40
C ASN A 2 -40.50 -23.51 -36.05
N HIS A 3 -39.25 -23.65 -35.61
CA HIS A 3 -38.88 -24.23 -34.31
C HIS A 3 -38.55 -23.12 -33.29
N PRO A 4 -39.56 -22.38 -32.76
CA PRO A 4 -39.32 -21.31 -31.78
C PRO A 4 -38.71 -21.86 -30.48
N LEU A 5 -38.92 -23.14 -30.18
CA LEU A 5 -38.41 -23.79 -28.96
C LEU A 5 -36.89 -24.03 -28.98
N MET A 6 -36.29 -24.28 -30.15
CA MET A 6 -34.83 -24.47 -30.27
C MET A 6 -34.06 -23.14 -30.19
N HIS A 7 -34.70 -22.03 -30.57
CA HIS A 7 -34.07 -20.71 -30.52
C HIS A 7 -34.11 -20.13 -29.09
N ALA A 8 -35.12 -20.50 -28.29
CA ALA A 8 -35.22 -20.12 -26.89
C ALA A 8 -34.18 -20.84 -26.00
N LEU A 9 -33.86 -22.11 -26.27
CA LEU A 9 -32.83 -22.87 -25.55
C LEU A 9 -31.41 -22.40 -25.88
N ALA A 10 -31.14 -21.99 -27.13
CA ALA A 10 -29.86 -21.42 -27.53
C ALA A 10 -29.59 -20.04 -26.88
N ALA A 11 -30.64 -19.22 -26.72
CA ALA A 11 -30.53 -17.92 -26.04
C ALA A 11 -30.27 -18.04 -24.53
N ALA A 12 -30.85 -19.04 -23.86
CA ALA A 12 -30.60 -19.32 -22.44
C ALA A 12 -29.17 -19.87 -22.19
N ALA A 13 -28.64 -20.68 -23.12
CA ALA A 13 -27.26 -21.16 -23.06
C ALA A 13 -26.23 -20.04 -23.30
N LEU A 14 -26.54 -19.06 -24.16
CA LEU A 14 -25.66 -17.90 -24.37
C LEU A 14 -25.63 -16.92 -23.17
N PHE A 15 -26.72 -16.81 -22.39
CA PHE A 15 -26.74 -15.97 -21.20
C PHE A 15 -26.02 -16.58 -19.99
N ALA A 16 -25.89 -17.92 -19.94
CA ALA A 16 -25.17 -18.61 -18.87
C ALA A 16 -23.63 -18.57 -19.02
N ILE A 17 -23.12 -18.21 -20.20
CA ILE A 17 -21.67 -18.17 -20.49
C ILE A 17 -21.05 -16.78 -20.21
N LEU A 18 -21.87 -15.74 -20.00
CA LEU A 18 -21.41 -14.38 -19.72
C LEU A 18 -21.32 -14.03 -18.22
N ALA A 19 -21.70 -14.95 -17.33
CA ALA A 19 -21.32 -14.87 -15.92
C ALA A 19 -19.87 -15.35 -15.76
N GLY A 20 -18.94 -14.68 -16.43
CA GLY A 20 -17.53 -14.81 -16.09
C GLY A 20 -17.39 -14.49 -14.61
N SER A 21 -16.76 -15.40 -13.85
CA SER A 21 -16.40 -15.16 -12.46
C SER A 21 -15.53 -13.91 -12.39
N ALA A 22 -16.14 -12.74 -12.18
CA ALA A 22 -15.42 -11.57 -11.74
C ALA A 22 -14.83 -11.94 -10.39
N ALA A 23 -13.55 -12.31 -10.36
CA ALA A 23 -12.82 -12.46 -9.13
C ALA A 23 -12.96 -11.13 -8.39
N ALA A 24 -13.40 -11.19 -7.13
CA ALA A 24 -13.49 -9.99 -6.31
C ALA A 24 -12.11 -9.31 -6.26
N GLU A 25 -12.06 -7.99 -6.43
CA GLU A 25 -10.81 -7.26 -6.31
C GLU A 25 -10.21 -7.46 -4.91
N PRO A 26 -8.87 -7.53 -4.78
CA PRO A 26 -8.23 -7.63 -3.48
C PRO A 26 -8.60 -6.44 -2.59
N MET A 27 -8.89 -6.74 -1.32
CA MET A 27 -9.28 -5.74 -0.32
C MET A 27 -8.14 -5.48 0.66
N PHE A 28 -8.15 -4.28 1.24
CA PHE A 28 -7.26 -3.93 2.34
C PHE A 28 -7.64 -4.73 3.58
N GLU A 29 -6.64 -5.06 4.40
CA GLU A 29 -6.82 -5.88 5.59
C GLU A 29 -6.07 -5.36 6.82
N GLY A 30 -5.30 -4.29 6.65
CA GLY A 30 -4.51 -3.65 7.68
C GLY A 30 -3.17 -4.33 7.93
N ARG A 31 -2.21 -3.54 8.41
CA ARG A 31 -0.80 -3.95 8.54
C ARG A 31 -0.53 -5.12 9.49
N LYS A 32 -1.47 -5.50 10.38
CA LYS A 32 -1.26 -6.56 11.39
C LYS A 32 -0.81 -7.87 10.74
N LYS A 33 -1.48 -8.27 9.66
CA LYS A 33 -1.21 -9.54 8.97
C LYS A 33 0.17 -9.55 8.32
N CYS A 34 0.60 -8.41 7.77
CA CYS A 34 1.94 -8.22 7.22
C CYS A 34 3.00 -8.28 8.32
N TYR A 35 2.78 -7.55 9.43
CA TYR A 35 3.72 -7.45 10.55
C TYR A 35 4.02 -8.80 11.17
N ASN A 36 3.00 -9.66 11.35
CA ASN A 36 3.16 -10.99 11.94
C ASN A 36 4.21 -11.85 11.22
N CYS A 37 4.40 -11.69 9.91
CA CYS A 37 5.43 -12.39 9.14
C CYS A 37 6.67 -11.53 8.86
N HIS A 38 6.55 -10.20 8.88
CA HIS A 38 7.60 -9.26 8.53
C HIS A 38 7.95 -8.31 9.69
N LYS A 39 8.20 -8.88 10.88
CA LYS A 39 8.45 -8.13 12.14
C LYS A 39 9.53 -7.05 11.98
N SER A 40 10.70 -7.40 11.43
CA SER A 40 11.81 -6.47 11.25
C SER A 40 11.44 -5.26 10.36
N ASN A 41 10.69 -5.48 9.29
CA ASN A 41 10.19 -4.41 8.42
C ASN A 41 9.17 -3.55 9.15
N GLY A 42 8.23 -4.17 9.88
CA GLY A 42 7.22 -3.48 10.68
C GLY A 42 7.84 -2.56 11.74
N GLU A 43 8.80 -3.07 12.51
CA GLU A 43 9.50 -2.30 13.56
C GLU A 43 10.30 -1.13 12.98
N SER A 44 10.86 -1.31 11.79
CA SER A 44 11.51 -0.20 11.08
C SER A 44 10.50 0.82 10.56
N TRP A 45 9.36 0.35 10.03
CA TRP A 45 8.30 1.20 9.50
C TRP A 45 7.65 2.06 10.59
N ASP A 46 7.42 1.53 11.79
CA ASP A 46 6.80 2.23 12.93
C ASP A 46 7.49 3.57 13.27
N LYS A 47 8.77 3.70 12.91
CA LYS A 47 9.60 4.87 13.21
C LYS A 47 9.40 6.00 12.20
N THR A 48 8.84 5.71 11.03
CA THR A 48 8.77 6.60 9.86
C THR A 48 7.71 7.70 10.00
N ALA A 49 7.76 8.68 9.09
CA ALA A 49 6.71 9.67 8.97
C ALA A 49 5.38 9.07 8.48
N HIS A 50 5.43 8.03 7.66
CA HIS A 50 4.27 7.33 7.12
C HIS A 50 3.47 6.62 8.22
N ALA A 51 4.14 5.90 9.12
CA ALA A 51 3.50 5.30 10.29
C ALA A 51 2.84 6.35 11.20
N LYS A 52 3.41 7.56 11.25
CA LYS A 52 2.96 8.68 12.07
C LYS A 52 2.12 9.68 11.28
N ALA A 53 1.63 9.33 10.09
CA ALA A 53 0.98 10.30 9.20
C ALA A 53 -0.24 10.93 9.87
N MET A 54 -1.05 10.15 10.58
CA MET A 54 -2.24 10.66 11.27
C MET A 54 -1.91 11.65 12.41
N GLU A 55 -0.74 11.53 13.03
CA GLU A 55 -0.28 12.48 14.06
C GLU A 55 -0.09 13.90 13.52
N SER A 56 0.12 14.05 12.21
CA SER A 56 0.21 15.38 11.59
C SER A 56 -1.16 16.06 11.41
N LEU A 57 -2.26 15.32 11.49
CA LEU A 57 -3.62 15.86 11.38
C LEU A 57 -4.19 16.32 12.73
N LYS A 58 -3.63 15.85 13.85
CA LYS A 58 -4.01 16.22 15.21
C LYS A 58 -3.57 17.64 15.58
N VAL A 59 -4.31 18.28 16.47
CA VAL A 59 -3.94 19.58 17.07
C VAL A 59 -2.66 19.53 17.91
N THR A 60 -2.24 18.34 18.37
CA THR A 60 -1.03 18.13 19.19
C THR A 60 0.24 17.85 18.37
N ARG A 61 0.20 18.06 17.05
CA ARG A 61 1.27 17.76 16.09
C ARG A 61 2.61 18.47 16.34
N GLY A 62 2.60 19.56 17.11
CA GLY A 62 3.79 20.31 17.53
C GLY A 62 4.16 21.49 16.61
N LYS A 63 4.98 22.39 17.17
CA LYS A 63 5.24 23.74 16.63
C LYS A 63 5.76 23.77 15.19
N ASP A 64 6.61 22.82 14.80
CA ASP A 64 7.17 22.81 13.45
C ASP A 64 6.14 22.41 12.39
N LYS A 65 5.23 21.47 12.73
CA LYS A 65 4.10 21.13 11.87
C LYS A 65 3.05 22.25 11.85
N ASP A 66 2.83 22.95 12.96
CA ASP A 66 1.93 24.12 12.99
C ASP A 66 2.44 25.26 12.09
N LYS A 67 3.75 25.53 12.09
CA LYS A 67 4.36 26.47 11.12
C LYS A 67 4.13 26.03 9.68
N ALA A 68 4.26 24.74 9.39
CA ALA A 68 3.99 24.21 8.06
C ALA A 68 2.52 24.36 7.66
N MET A 69 1.57 24.13 8.58
CA MET A 69 0.14 24.36 8.38
C MET A 69 -0.13 25.82 8.01
N LEU A 70 0.42 26.78 8.77
CA LEU A 70 0.28 28.21 8.47
C LEU A 70 0.84 28.57 7.09
N LYS A 71 2.02 28.04 6.73
CA LYS A 71 2.62 28.23 5.40
C LYS A 71 1.72 27.70 4.28
N ALA A 72 1.02 26.61 4.55
CA ALA A 72 0.05 25.98 3.66
C ALA A 72 -1.36 26.62 3.75
N LYS A 73 -1.53 27.72 4.49
CA LYS A 73 -2.82 28.41 4.75
C LYS A 73 -3.88 27.52 5.42
N LEU A 74 -3.44 26.60 6.27
CA LEU A 74 -4.28 25.74 7.10
C LEU A 74 -4.33 26.27 8.54
N ASP A 75 -5.45 26.05 9.23
CA ASP A 75 -5.60 26.38 10.64
C ASP A 75 -4.83 25.36 11.53
N PRO A 76 -3.76 25.76 12.24
CA PRO A 76 -3.03 24.86 13.12
C PRO A 76 -3.81 24.44 14.38
N LYS A 77 -4.94 25.09 14.70
CA LYS A 77 -5.80 24.72 15.83
C LYS A 77 -6.93 23.75 15.45
N LYS A 78 -7.15 23.52 14.15
CA LYS A 78 -8.15 22.58 13.67
C LYS A 78 -7.64 21.14 13.78
N ASP A 79 -8.53 20.25 14.21
CA ASP A 79 -8.34 18.81 14.11
C ASP A 79 -8.80 18.33 12.72
N TYR A 80 -7.87 17.75 11.96
CA TYR A 80 -8.13 17.23 10.61
C TYR A 80 -8.26 15.70 10.58
N THR A 81 -8.22 15.02 11.74
CA THR A 81 -8.24 13.54 11.81
C THR A 81 -9.55 12.91 11.29
N LYS A 82 -10.62 13.69 11.17
CA LYS A 82 -11.90 13.28 10.59
C LYS A 82 -12.25 14.02 9.30
N ASP A 83 -11.29 14.79 8.76
CA ASP A 83 -11.49 15.57 7.54
C ASP A 83 -11.23 14.69 6.31
N LYS A 84 -12.28 14.42 5.52
CA LYS A 84 -12.18 13.61 4.31
C LYS A 84 -11.21 14.19 3.27
N ASP A 85 -10.96 15.49 3.33
CA ASP A 85 -10.03 16.18 2.43
C ASP A 85 -8.56 15.96 2.85
N CYS A 86 -8.31 15.35 4.02
CA CYS A 86 -6.97 15.10 4.55
C CYS A 86 -6.68 13.61 4.75
N VAL A 87 -7.62 12.85 5.30
CA VAL A 87 -7.38 11.46 5.71
C VAL A 87 -6.95 10.55 4.55
N GLY A 88 -7.39 10.83 3.32
CA GLY A 88 -7.11 9.98 2.15
C GLY A 88 -5.63 9.74 1.82
N CYS A 89 -4.72 10.62 2.26
CA CYS A 89 -3.28 10.46 2.09
C CYS A 89 -2.54 10.13 3.41
N HIS A 90 -3.28 9.89 4.50
CA HIS A 90 -2.72 9.69 5.86
C HIS A 90 -3.13 8.34 6.48
N VAL A 91 -3.79 7.47 5.72
CA VAL A 91 -4.30 6.16 6.12
C VAL A 91 -4.15 5.16 4.98
N ASP A 92 -4.33 3.88 5.28
CA ASP A 92 -4.40 2.82 4.27
C ASP A 92 -5.82 2.72 3.66
N GLY A 93 -5.91 2.80 2.34
CA GLY A 93 -7.10 2.40 1.59
C GLY A 93 -8.35 3.25 1.78
N PHE A 94 -8.25 4.55 2.09
CA PHE A 94 -9.44 5.40 2.26
C PHE A 94 -10.36 5.37 1.03
N GLY A 95 -11.62 4.98 1.22
CA GLY A 95 -12.60 4.85 0.14
C GLY A 95 -12.38 3.63 -0.77
N MET A 96 -11.55 2.67 -0.35
CA MET A 96 -11.33 1.39 -1.03
C MET A 96 -11.87 0.25 -0.15
N ASP A 97 -12.15 -0.89 -0.77
CA ASP A 97 -12.70 -2.06 -0.07
C ASP A 97 -11.75 -2.55 1.04
N GLY A 98 -12.30 -2.75 2.23
CA GLY A 98 -11.54 -3.13 3.44
C GLY A 98 -10.63 -2.04 4.01
N GLY A 99 -10.61 -0.85 3.41
CA GLY A 99 -9.73 0.23 3.82
C GLY A 99 -10.27 1.10 4.96
N TYR A 100 -9.50 2.13 5.33
CA TYR A 100 -9.81 2.99 6.46
C TYR A 100 -11.16 3.72 6.29
N VAL A 101 -11.96 3.75 7.36
CA VAL A 101 -13.19 4.53 7.46
C VAL A 101 -13.15 5.47 8.66
N ILE A 102 -13.60 6.72 8.47
CA ILE A 102 -13.54 7.76 9.52
C ILE A 102 -14.43 7.42 10.72
N GLN A 103 -15.58 6.79 10.46
CA GLN A 103 -16.60 6.47 11.46
C GLN A 103 -16.15 5.33 12.39
N GLU A 104 -15.35 4.41 11.87
CA GLU A 104 -14.87 3.22 12.57
C GLU A 104 -13.37 3.02 12.32
N PRO A 105 -12.52 3.88 12.91
CA PRO A 105 -11.10 3.89 12.60
C PRO A 105 -10.40 2.64 13.14
N ASP A 106 -9.88 1.78 12.25
CA ASP A 106 -8.99 0.69 12.63
C ASP A 106 -7.57 1.22 12.86
N LYS A 107 -7.00 0.90 14.03
CA LYS A 107 -5.61 1.21 14.34
C LYS A 107 -4.63 0.62 13.33
N PHE A 108 -4.93 -0.52 12.70
CA PHE A 108 -4.08 -1.20 11.73
C PHE A 108 -4.16 -0.63 10.31
N LEU A 109 -5.16 0.21 10.03
CA LEU A 109 -5.28 1.00 8.79
C LEU A 109 -4.93 2.48 9.02
N THR A 110 -4.69 2.89 10.28
CA THR A 110 -4.26 4.24 10.63
C THR A 110 -2.77 4.44 10.28
N GLY A 111 -2.46 5.53 9.57
CA GLY A 111 -1.13 5.78 9.02
C GLY A 111 -1.00 5.23 7.59
N VAL A 112 0.02 5.70 6.86
CA VAL A 112 0.35 5.17 5.53
C VAL A 112 1.15 3.88 5.73
N GLY A 113 0.48 2.74 5.65
CA GLY A 113 1.03 1.43 6.00
C GLY A 113 1.48 0.61 4.81
N CYS A 114 1.57 -0.70 5.03
CA CYS A 114 2.17 -1.64 4.09
C CYS A 114 1.42 -1.62 2.75
N GLU A 115 0.09 -1.63 2.80
CA GLU A 115 -0.79 -1.80 1.65
C GLU A 115 -0.89 -0.51 0.79
N SER A 116 -0.64 0.66 1.39
CA SER A 116 -0.49 1.91 0.64
C SER A 116 0.65 1.88 -0.37
N CYS A 117 1.69 1.07 -0.15
CA CYS A 117 2.80 0.91 -1.08
C CYS A 117 2.77 -0.45 -1.80
N HIS A 118 2.46 -1.54 -1.11
CA HIS A 118 2.54 -2.90 -1.64
C HIS A 118 1.24 -3.43 -2.24
N GLY A 119 0.15 -2.67 -2.22
CA GLY A 119 -1.16 -3.14 -2.71
C GLY A 119 -2.04 -3.75 -1.63
N ALA A 120 -3.31 -3.96 -1.95
CA ALA A 120 -4.30 -4.55 -1.06
C ALA A 120 -3.96 -6.01 -0.77
N GLY A 121 -3.87 -6.38 0.52
CA GLY A 121 -3.18 -7.58 0.97
C GLY A 121 -3.99 -8.87 0.98
N SER A 122 -5.30 -8.82 0.74
CA SER A 122 -6.21 -9.95 1.02
C SER A 122 -5.83 -11.26 0.34
N ASP A 123 -5.28 -11.18 -0.87
CA ASP A 123 -5.01 -12.35 -1.69
C ASP A 123 -3.53 -12.71 -1.73
N TYR A 124 -2.65 -11.77 -2.06
CA TYR A 124 -1.22 -12.09 -2.17
C TYR A 124 -0.62 -12.55 -0.84
N ARG A 125 -1.14 -12.14 0.34
CA ARG A 125 -0.62 -12.64 1.62
C ARG A 125 -0.81 -14.15 1.77
N LYS A 126 -1.86 -14.72 1.16
CA LYS A 126 -2.13 -16.16 1.20
C LYS A 126 -1.09 -16.89 0.37
N ILE A 127 -0.66 -16.28 -0.73
CA ILE A 127 0.43 -16.77 -1.59
C ILE A 127 1.76 -16.67 -0.85
N HIS A 128 2.03 -15.58 -0.13
CA HIS A 128 3.23 -15.44 0.72
C HIS A 128 3.36 -16.59 1.73
N ARG A 129 2.28 -16.88 2.46
CA ARG A 129 2.27 -18.00 3.41
C ARG A 129 2.58 -19.33 2.72
N LYS A 130 1.86 -19.65 1.64
CA LYS A 130 2.05 -20.92 0.89
C LYS A 130 3.46 -21.03 0.30
N ALA A 131 4.01 -19.94 -0.23
CA ALA A 131 5.36 -19.89 -0.78
C ALA A 131 6.42 -20.09 0.30
N GLY A 132 6.25 -19.45 1.46
CA GLY A 132 7.12 -19.65 2.63
C GLY A 132 7.14 -21.11 3.07
N GLU A 133 5.97 -21.73 3.26
CA GLU A 133 5.83 -23.14 3.63
C GLU A 133 6.47 -24.09 2.60
N ALA A 134 6.26 -23.83 1.30
CA ALA A 134 6.85 -24.64 0.23
C ALA A 134 8.38 -24.52 0.16
N PHE A 135 8.89 -23.31 0.38
CA PHE A 135 10.32 -23.02 0.36
C PHE A 135 11.03 -23.61 1.58
N GLU A 136 10.45 -23.49 2.78
CA GLU A 136 11.02 -24.11 3.99
C GLU A 136 11.06 -25.64 3.88
N LYS A 137 10.02 -26.25 3.30
CA LYS A 137 9.94 -27.70 3.16
C LYS A 137 10.86 -28.27 2.08
N SER A 138 11.05 -27.56 0.98
CA SER A 138 11.62 -28.15 -0.25
C SER A 138 12.38 -27.18 -1.16
N GLU A 139 12.69 -25.97 -0.67
CA GLU A 139 13.32 -24.89 -1.45
C GLU A 139 12.56 -24.51 -2.74
N LYS A 140 11.29 -24.94 -2.83
CA LYS A 140 10.44 -24.65 -3.96
C LYS A 140 10.07 -23.17 -3.97
N THR A 141 10.46 -22.47 -5.04
CA THR A 141 10.11 -21.07 -5.26
C THR A 141 8.77 -20.92 -6.00
N MET A 142 8.19 -19.72 -5.94
CA MET A 142 6.99 -19.35 -6.70
C MET A 142 7.27 -18.14 -7.61
N PRO A 143 6.59 -18.01 -8.76
CA PRO A 143 6.77 -16.87 -9.64
C PRO A 143 6.17 -15.59 -9.03
N ARG A 144 6.87 -14.46 -9.16
CA ARG A 144 6.38 -13.13 -8.75
C ARG A 144 5.12 -12.71 -9.48
N GLU A 145 4.94 -13.16 -10.72
CA GLU A 145 3.72 -12.94 -11.51
C GLU A 145 2.44 -13.28 -10.73
N SER A 146 2.43 -14.40 -9.99
CA SER A 146 1.29 -14.80 -9.17
C SER A 146 0.95 -13.81 -8.05
N LEU A 147 1.92 -13.01 -7.59
CA LEU A 147 1.70 -11.97 -6.60
C LEU A 147 1.07 -10.73 -7.23
N VAL A 148 1.50 -10.37 -8.43
CA VAL A 148 0.95 -9.23 -9.18
C VAL A 148 -0.49 -9.50 -9.61
N GLU A 149 -0.78 -10.72 -10.10
CA GLU A 149 -2.14 -11.17 -10.38
C GLU A 149 -3.05 -11.10 -9.14
N ALA A 150 -2.47 -11.30 -7.95
CA ALA A 150 -3.16 -11.20 -6.66
C ALA A 150 -3.12 -9.79 -6.04
N GLY A 151 -2.73 -8.76 -6.80
CA GLY A 151 -2.81 -7.36 -6.43
C GLY A 151 -1.59 -6.77 -5.71
N GLN A 152 -0.48 -7.51 -5.60
CA GLN A 152 0.75 -6.96 -5.04
C GLN A 152 1.44 -6.00 -6.02
N ASP A 153 1.84 -4.84 -5.54
CA ASP A 153 2.53 -3.82 -6.33
C ASP A 153 4.06 -4.01 -6.29
N PHE A 154 4.66 -3.94 -7.49
CA PHE A 154 6.09 -4.09 -7.75
C PHE A 154 6.71 -2.83 -8.39
N GLU A 155 5.89 -1.86 -8.79
CA GLU A 155 6.30 -0.62 -9.48
C GLU A 155 6.31 0.58 -8.53
N PHE A 156 5.39 0.64 -7.57
CA PHE A 156 5.24 1.61 -6.48
C PHE A 156 4.96 3.07 -6.88
N VAL A 157 5.48 3.51 -8.02
CA VAL A 157 5.52 4.92 -8.43
C VAL A 157 4.14 5.57 -8.42
N GLU A 158 3.11 4.87 -8.91
CA GLU A 158 1.76 5.41 -8.97
C GLU A 158 1.17 5.59 -7.57
N LYS A 159 1.36 4.62 -6.68
CA LYS A 159 0.93 4.71 -5.27
C LYS A 159 1.60 5.86 -4.54
N CYS A 160 2.87 6.15 -4.83
CA CYS A 160 3.54 7.34 -4.29
C CYS A 160 2.95 8.64 -4.87
N ASN A 161 2.73 8.68 -6.18
CA ASN A 161 2.26 9.87 -6.90
C ASN A 161 0.88 10.32 -6.45
N VAL A 162 -0.02 9.37 -6.15
CA VAL A 162 -1.38 9.63 -5.64
C VAL A 162 -1.39 10.51 -4.38
N CYS A 163 -0.32 10.50 -3.58
CA CYS A 163 -0.18 11.35 -2.40
C CYS A 163 0.80 12.51 -2.60
N HIS A 164 1.98 12.22 -3.14
CA HIS A 164 3.09 13.19 -3.20
C HIS A 164 3.03 14.14 -4.39
N LEU A 165 2.39 13.73 -5.49
CA LEU A 165 2.23 14.53 -6.71
C LEU A 165 0.77 14.93 -6.95
N ASN A 166 -0.12 14.74 -5.98
CA ASN A 166 -1.53 15.09 -6.13
C ASN A 166 -1.82 16.57 -5.77
N TYR A 167 -1.37 17.49 -6.61
CA TYR A 167 -1.60 18.93 -6.44
C TYR A 167 -1.82 19.68 -7.76
N GLU A 168 -2.45 20.85 -7.69
CA GLU A 168 -2.73 21.65 -8.88
C GLU A 168 -1.44 22.13 -9.60
N GLY A 169 -1.34 21.76 -10.88
CA GLY A 169 -0.16 22.04 -11.71
C GLY A 169 0.99 21.03 -11.52
N SER A 170 0.74 19.88 -10.89
CA SER A 170 1.68 18.76 -10.85
C SER A 170 1.96 18.19 -12.25
N PRO A 171 3.16 17.64 -12.50
CA PRO A 171 3.45 16.90 -13.73
C PRO A 171 2.74 15.54 -13.81
N TRP A 172 2.21 15.01 -12.70
CA TRP A 172 1.48 13.74 -12.69
C TRP A 172 0.05 13.92 -13.19
N LYS A 173 -0.35 13.10 -14.18
CA LYS A 173 -1.64 13.23 -14.88
C LYS A 173 -2.86 12.81 -14.04
N GLY A 174 -2.66 12.02 -12.99
CA GLY A 174 -3.74 11.50 -12.14
C GLY A 174 -4.27 12.46 -11.08
N VAL A 175 -3.83 13.74 -11.11
CA VAL A 175 -4.24 14.76 -10.15
C VAL A 175 -5.76 14.88 -10.03
N LYS A 176 -6.25 14.77 -8.79
CA LYS A 176 -7.67 14.93 -8.45
C LYS A 176 -7.84 15.52 -7.06
N LYS A 177 -8.89 16.31 -6.86
CA LYS A 177 -9.25 16.81 -5.53
C LYS A 177 -9.66 15.62 -4.63
N PRO A 178 -9.40 15.68 -3.31
CA PRO A 178 -8.68 16.75 -2.60
C PRO A 178 -7.17 16.72 -2.89
N TYR A 179 -6.54 17.90 -2.99
CA TYR A 179 -5.10 18.04 -3.27
C TYR A 179 -4.26 18.06 -2.00
N THR A 180 -3.01 17.61 -2.09
CA THR A 180 -2.04 17.88 -1.02
C THR A 180 -1.79 19.40 -0.91
N PRO A 181 -1.89 19.98 0.28
CA PRO A 181 -1.59 21.39 0.51
C PRO A 181 -0.07 21.65 0.58
N PHE A 182 0.74 20.59 0.76
CA PHE A 182 2.19 20.67 0.91
C PHE A 182 2.88 20.45 -0.44
N THR A 183 3.14 21.56 -1.15
CA THR A 183 3.64 21.55 -2.53
C THR A 183 4.98 22.28 -2.67
N PRO A 184 5.74 22.05 -3.77
CA PRO A 184 6.96 22.79 -4.08
C PRO A 184 6.79 24.32 -4.11
N LYS A 185 5.58 24.80 -4.42
CA LYS A 185 5.25 26.24 -4.45
C LYS A 185 5.34 26.87 -3.05
N ILE A 186 4.97 26.13 -2.00
CA ILE A 186 5.06 26.65 -0.64
C ILE A 186 6.43 26.39 -0.03
N ASP A 187 7.10 25.29 -0.37
CA ASP A 187 8.45 24.96 0.09
C ASP A 187 9.10 23.91 -0.82
N LYS A 188 10.33 24.16 -1.28
CA LYS A 188 11.07 23.22 -2.14
C LYS A 188 11.28 21.85 -1.51
N LYS A 189 11.25 21.74 -0.18
CA LYS A 189 11.37 20.44 0.51
C LYS A 189 10.24 19.46 0.18
N TYR A 190 9.12 19.94 -0.39
CA TYR A 190 8.00 19.12 -0.84
C TYR A 190 8.12 18.70 -2.32
N GLU A 191 9.22 19.03 -3.00
CA GLU A 191 9.55 18.41 -4.28
C GLU A 191 9.69 16.88 -4.12
N PHE A 192 9.02 16.15 -4.99
CA PHE A 192 9.01 14.70 -4.97
C PHE A 192 9.69 14.16 -6.22
N ASP A 193 10.73 13.36 -5.98
CA ASP A 193 11.39 12.52 -6.97
C ASP A 193 11.28 11.08 -6.49
N PHE A 194 10.62 10.23 -7.27
CA PHE A 194 10.35 8.84 -6.87
C PHE A 194 11.64 8.06 -6.66
N GLU A 195 12.58 8.11 -7.61
CA GLU A 195 13.81 7.33 -7.56
C GLU A 195 14.71 7.73 -6.39
N LYS A 196 14.73 9.01 -6.03
CA LYS A 196 15.44 9.50 -4.85
C LYS A 196 14.71 9.11 -3.56
N SER A 197 13.39 9.26 -3.53
CA SER A 197 12.59 9.07 -2.32
C SER A 197 12.50 7.61 -1.90
N VAL A 198 12.34 6.69 -2.86
CA VAL A 198 12.24 5.25 -2.61
C VAL A 198 13.54 4.66 -2.03
N ARG A 199 14.68 5.33 -2.23
CA ARG A 199 15.99 4.95 -1.66
C ARG A 199 16.21 5.42 -0.22
N ASN A 200 15.25 6.15 0.36
CA ASN A 200 15.35 6.63 1.73
C ASN A 200 14.72 5.64 2.72
N ASN A 201 15.52 4.74 3.28
CA ASN A 201 15.04 3.75 4.27
C ASN A 201 14.39 4.39 5.51
N LYS A 202 14.72 5.64 5.86
CA LYS A 202 14.07 6.37 6.97
C LYS A 202 12.65 6.82 6.63
N ALA A 203 12.31 6.93 5.35
CA ALA A 203 10.98 7.24 4.86
C ALA A 203 10.18 5.98 4.48
N MET A 204 10.86 4.95 3.97
CA MET A 204 10.27 3.64 3.63
C MET A 204 10.29 2.72 4.87
N HIS A 205 11.13 1.70 4.84
CA HIS A 205 11.60 0.96 6.01
C HIS A 205 13.00 0.44 5.68
N GLU A 206 13.71 -0.06 6.68
CA GLU A 206 14.96 -0.78 6.45
C GLU A 206 14.72 -2.01 5.58
N HIS A 207 15.66 -2.29 4.67
CA HIS A 207 15.58 -3.45 3.80
C HIS A 207 16.33 -4.63 4.43
N PHE A 208 15.68 -5.78 4.47
CA PHE A 208 16.23 -7.03 5.01
C PHE A 208 16.44 -8.06 3.91
N LYS A 209 17.46 -8.90 4.07
CA LYS A 209 17.81 -9.96 3.11
C LYS A 209 16.65 -10.93 2.99
N LEU A 210 16.22 -11.18 1.76
CA LEU A 210 15.19 -12.16 1.42
C LEU A 210 15.82 -13.53 1.15
N ALA A 211 15.10 -14.59 1.51
CA ALA A 211 15.53 -15.97 1.24
C ALA A 211 15.40 -16.37 -0.24
N GLY A 212 14.71 -15.58 -1.07
CA GLY A 212 14.48 -15.89 -2.48
C GLY A 212 13.27 -16.81 -2.73
N THR A 213 12.27 -16.80 -1.85
CA THR A 213 11.02 -17.56 -1.99
C THR A 213 10.26 -17.29 -3.29
N PHE A 214 10.43 -16.08 -3.85
CA PHE A 214 9.83 -15.66 -5.11
C PHE A 214 10.88 -15.33 -6.17
N THR A 215 10.64 -15.81 -7.40
CA THR A 215 11.55 -15.66 -8.54
C THR A 215 10.80 -15.21 -9.80
N GLY A 216 11.52 -14.90 -10.88
CA GLY A 216 10.92 -14.46 -12.14
C GLY A 216 10.48 -12.99 -12.15
N GLN A 217 9.91 -12.57 -13.28
CA GLN A 217 9.37 -11.22 -13.49
C GLN A 217 7.92 -11.12 -12.97
N PRO A 218 7.42 -9.89 -12.69
CA PRO A 218 8.17 -8.64 -12.66
C PRO A 218 9.05 -8.52 -11.42
N THR A 219 10.21 -7.90 -11.57
CA THR A 219 11.11 -7.56 -10.46
C THR A 219 11.16 -6.04 -10.31
N PRO A 220 11.01 -5.49 -9.08
CA PRO A 220 11.09 -4.05 -8.90
C PRO A 220 12.44 -3.54 -9.39
N LYS A 221 12.46 -2.41 -10.11
CA LYS A 221 13.67 -1.84 -10.74
C LYS A 221 14.90 -1.79 -9.81
N PHE A 222 14.67 -1.52 -8.53
CA PHE A 222 15.71 -1.35 -7.50
C PHE A 222 15.89 -2.57 -6.59
N HIS A 223 15.27 -3.71 -6.90
CA HIS A 223 15.29 -4.91 -6.06
C HIS A 223 16.70 -5.40 -5.77
N ASP A 224 17.52 -5.62 -6.80
CA ASP A 224 18.88 -6.14 -6.64
C ASP A 224 19.78 -5.12 -5.94
N GLU A 225 19.60 -3.84 -6.23
CA GLU A 225 20.30 -2.75 -5.53
C GLU A 225 20.00 -2.83 -4.02
N PHE A 226 18.72 -2.93 -3.65
CA PHE A 226 18.29 -2.93 -2.25
C PHE A 226 18.69 -4.22 -1.56
N GLN A 227 18.52 -5.36 -2.22
CA GLN A 227 18.94 -6.65 -1.69
C GLN A 227 20.45 -6.72 -1.51
N SER A 228 21.27 -6.10 -2.37
CA SER A 228 22.74 -6.09 -2.19
C SER A 228 23.16 -5.39 -0.88
N LYS A 229 22.45 -4.34 -0.49
CA LYS A 229 22.71 -3.50 0.71
C LYS A 229 21.88 -3.89 1.94
N ALA A 230 20.96 -4.84 1.79
CA ALA A 230 20.01 -5.20 2.84
C ALA A 230 20.70 -5.79 4.08
N LYS A 231 20.15 -5.50 5.26
CA LYS A 231 20.61 -6.07 6.53
C LYS A 231 20.19 -7.53 6.66
N PRO A 232 20.92 -8.36 7.43
CA PRO A 232 20.40 -9.66 7.81
C PRO A 232 19.08 -9.48 8.58
N PRO A 233 18.09 -10.39 8.42
CA PRO A 233 16.89 -10.34 9.24
C PRO A 233 17.29 -10.43 10.73
N ALA A 234 16.59 -9.71 11.60
CA ALA A 234 16.70 -9.98 13.03
C ALA A 234 16.36 -11.46 13.25
N LYS A 235 17.16 -12.17 14.06
CA LYS A 235 16.84 -13.56 14.42
C LYS A 235 15.41 -13.56 14.94
N ALA A 236 14.53 -14.35 14.33
CA ALA A 236 13.24 -14.61 14.93
C ALA A 236 13.52 -15.23 16.29
N ASP A 237 13.21 -14.50 17.36
CA ASP A 237 12.97 -15.16 18.64
C ASP A 237 11.95 -16.25 18.31
N LYS A 238 12.34 -17.51 18.50
CA LYS A 238 11.39 -18.62 18.43
C LYS A 238 10.23 -18.19 19.32
N VAL A 239 9.04 -18.06 18.74
CA VAL A 239 7.83 -17.93 19.53
C VAL A 239 7.77 -19.23 20.32
N GLU A 240 8.17 -19.17 21.58
CA GLU A 240 7.79 -20.19 22.55
C GLU A 240 6.26 -20.10 22.63
N GLU A 241 5.60 -21.13 22.09
CA GLU A 241 4.20 -21.39 22.36
C GLU A 241 4.10 -21.83 23.83
N ASP A 242 3.81 -20.88 24.71
CA ASP A 242 3.25 -21.12 26.05
C ASP A 242 1.81 -20.60 26.10
#